data_AF-A0A9D9IZK2-F1
#
_entry.id   AF-A0A9D9IZK2-F1
#
_cell.length_a   1.000
_cell.length_b   1.000
_cell.length_c   1.000
_cell.angle_alpha   90.00
_cell.angle_beta   90.00
_cell.angle_gamma   90.00
#
_symmetry.space_group_name_H-M   'P 1'
#
loop_
_entity.id
_entity.type
_entity.pdbx_description
1 polymer ?
#
loop_
_entity_poly.entity_id
_entity_poly.type
_entity_poly.pdbx_seq_one_letter_code
_entity_poly.pdbx_strand_id
1 'polypeptide(L)'
;MFRLFLATLIIGIFGSAQPGAGDRGPQMVLDLLRNGNGSMVFLMCDNAVRSAVSVEQLSSLWGGLESQMGKYSSNGGWHDLDGVPGGKWCNLSFENGKVSLMTVFDSDGKIAGLQIAPPLPEPAPDEEFSDIHELAEGWEEKELAVHTGKFKLPARLTVPRQKAPDSIPVLILVHGSGPNDMDETLGPNKLFKEIAAAMSHRGIAVLRYDKRTYVYGEKAFANPEEPTIEEECTDDALSAASLADSLGFERIFIIGHSLGAGMAPYIAASDTDGLLDGIIMLAAPASTMAETIEHQIGVLGNAYNREELARIRKTFMELPQKYIEGVDYDKKAVMAGLCAKAFPMLFLQGGRDY
;
A
#
# COMPACT_ATOMS: atom_id res chain seq x y z
N MET A 1 -23.17 11.05 -21.64
CA MET A 1 -22.88 12.47 -21.32
C MET A 1 -23.62 12.85 -20.03
N PHE A 2 -23.21 12.30 -18.89
CA PHE A 2 -23.67 12.70 -17.56
C PHE A 2 -22.48 13.40 -16.90
N ARG A 3 -22.48 14.73 -16.92
CA ARG A 3 -21.52 15.53 -16.15
C ARG A 3 -21.89 15.38 -14.69
N LEU A 4 -21.13 14.58 -13.95
CA LEU A 4 -21.21 14.54 -12.49
C LEU A 4 -20.71 15.90 -11.96
N PHE A 5 -21.62 16.86 -11.84
CA PHE A 5 -21.40 18.08 -11.08
C PHE A 5 -21.63 17.76 -9.59
N LEU A 6 -20.81 16.87 -9.01
CA LEU A 6 -20.61 16.90 -7.56
C LEU A 6 -19.49 17.91 -7.31
N ALA A 7 -19.86 19.17 -7.52
CA ALA A 7 -19.02 20.31 -7.19
C ALA A 7 -18.69 20.22 -5.69
N THR A 8 -17.39 20.24 -5.42
CA THR A 8 -16.73 20.42 -4.14
C THR A 8 -17.55 21.31 -3.21
N LEU A 9 -18.14 20.73 -2.15
CA LEU A 9 -18.43 21.50 -0.96
C LEU A 9 -17.39 21.11 0.08
N ILE A 10 -16.30 21.89 0.04
CA ILE A 10 -15.19 21.84 0.98
C ILE A 10 -15.74 22.14 2.36
N ILE A 11 -15.42 21.29 3.33
CA ILE A 11 -15.34 21.74 4.70
C ILE A 11 -14.11 21.17 5.41
N GLY A 12 -13.14 22.05 5.65
CA GLY A 12 -12.24 21.95 6.81
C GLY A 12 -10.88 21.29 6.55
N ILE A 13 -9.84 21.99 7.01
CA ILE A 13 -8.44 21.56 7.09
C ILE A 13 -8.33 20.48 8.16
N PHE A 14 -7.57 19.41 7.91
CA PHE A 14 -7.22 18.43 8.96
C PHE A 14 -6.36 19.12 10.04
N GLY A 15 -7.00 19.54 11.13
CA GLY A 15 -6.31 19.83 12.39
C GLY A 15 -5.90 18.56 13.11
N SER A 16 -5.03 18.67 14.10
CA SER A 16 -4.61 17.55 14.95
C SER A 16 -5.79 17.02 15.76
N ALA A 17 -6.33 15.86 15.36
CA ALA A 17 -7.37 15.15 16.08
C ALA A 17 -6.77 14.04 16.97
N GLN A 18 -7.47 13.69 18.04
CA GLN A 18 -7.21 12.57 18.95
C GLN A 18 -8.52 11.81 19.18
N PRO A 19 -8.49 10.51 19.54
CA PRO A 19 -9.68 9.65 19.45
C PRO A 19 -10.79 10.09 20.41
N GLY A 20 -11.86 10.65 19.86
CA GLY A 20 -13.06 11.10 20.58
C GLY A 20 -14.33 10.60 19.89
N ALA A 21 -15.11 9.81 20.64
CA ALA A 21 -16.35 9.12 20.27
C ALA A 21 -16.19 7.94 19.28
N GLY A 22 -16.56 6.73 19.72
CA GLY A 22 -16.77 5.60 18.81
C GLY A 22 -17.92 5.87 17.81
N ASP A 23 -18.40 4.84 17.12
CA ASP A 23 -19.29 4.97 15.93
C ASP A 23 -20.63 5.71 16.15
N ARG A 24 -21.01 6.03 17.39
CA ARG A 24 -22.23 6.77 17.74
C ARG A 24 -22.25 8.20 17.20
N GLY A 25 -21.11 8.88 17.16
CA GLY A 25 -21.00 10.27 16.68
C GLY A 25 -21.31 10.38 15.18
N PRO A 26 -20.59 9.65 14.32
CA PRO A 26 -20.84 9.63 12.87
C PRO A 26 -22.27 9.18 12.52
N GLN A 27 -22.80 8.15 13.19
CA GLN A 27 -24.16 7.69 12.96
C GLN A 27 -25.21 8.76 13.28
N MET A 28 -25.03 9.50 14.38
CA MET A 28 -25.92 10.61 14.74
C MET A 28 -25.90 11.73 13.69
N VAL A 29 -24.74 12.03 13.09
CA VAL A 29 -24.64 13.02 12.02
C VAL A 29 -25.40 12.57 10.78
N LEU A 30 -25.24 11.30 10.37
CA LEU A 30 -26.00 10.73 9.25
C LEU A 30 -27.51 10.84 9.50
N ASP A 31 -27.99 10.47 10.68
CA ASP A 31 -29.42 10.52 11.00
C ASP A 31 -29.97 11.96 11.05
N LEU A 32 -29.18 12.94 11.52
CA LEU A 32 -29.57 14.34 11.47
C LEU A 32 -29.66 14.88 10.05
N LEU A 33 -28.69 14.55 9.19
CA LEU A 33 -28.71 14.94 7.77
C LEU A 33 -29.92 14.33 7.05
N ARG A 34 -30.20 13.03 7.28
CA ARG A 34 -31.36 12.32 6.72
C ARG A 34 -32.70 12.96 7.05
N ASN A 35 -32.82 13.51 8.25
CA ASN A 35 -34.01 14.19 8.72
C ASN A 35 -34.06 15.68 8.36
N GLY A 36 -33.10 16.19 7.57
CA GLY A 36 -33.03 17.61 7.19
C GLY A 36 -32.65 18.53 8.36
N ASN A 37 -32.14 17.99 9.48
CA ASN A 37 -31.80 18.73 10.69
C ASN A 37 -30.41 19.38 10.60
N GLY A 38 -30.14 20.11 9.52
CA GLY A 38 -28.84 20.74 9.28
C GLY A 38 -28.45 21.78 10.35
N SER A 39 -29.42 22.37 11.05
CA SER A 39 -29.17 23.26 12.19
C SER A 39 -28.50 22.56 13.37
N MET A 40 -28.89 21.32 13.66
CA MET A 40 -28.28 20.51 14.72
C MET A 40 -26.87 20.05 14.34
N VAL A 41 -26.67 19.66 13.07
CA VAL A 41 -25.34 19.34 12.54
C VAL A 41 -24.42 20.57 12.64
N PHE A 42 -24.90 21.75 12.22
CA PHE A 42 -24.15 23.00 12.32
C PHE A 42 -23.74 23.35 13.76
N LEU A 43 -24.59 23.06 14.75
CA LEU A 43 -24.26 23.24 16.18
C LEU A 43 -23.18 22.27 16.68
N MET A 44 -23.06 21.11 16.04
CA MET A 44 -22.00 20.13 16.32
C MET A 44 -20.68 20.45 15.63
N CYS A 45 -20.68 21.29 14.59
CA CYS A 45 -19.48 21.72 13.88
C CYS A 45 -18.56 22.63 14.72
N ASP A 46 -17.25 22.51 14.47
CA ASP A 46 -16.25 23.45 14.99
C ASP A 46 -16.31 24.82 14.26
N ASN A 47 -15.45 25.76 14.64
CA ASN A 47 -15.43 27.09 14.03
C ASN A 47 -14.95 27.10 12.58
N ALA A 48 -14.02 26.21 12.21
CA ALA A 48 -13.51 26.12 10.85
C ALA A 48 -14.60 25.60 9.91
N VAL A 49 -15.32 24.56 10.33
CA VAL A 49 -16.43 23.95 9.60
C VAL A 49 -17.61 24.91 9.45
N ARG A 50 -17.98 25.60 10.53
CA ARG A 50 -19.04 26.64 10.48
C ARG A 50 -18.72 27.83 9.59
N SER A 51 -17.43 28.09 9.34
CA SER A 51 -17.00 29.15 8.42
C SER A 51 -17.07 28.71 6.95
N ALA A 52 -17.11 27.39 6.69
CA ALA A 52 -17.11 26.81 5.36
C ALA A 52 -18.51 26.43 4.85
N VAL A 53 -19.48 26.16 5.75
CA VAL A 53 -20.86 25.81 5.37
C VAL A 53 -21.94 26.56 6.11
N SER A 54 -23.11 26.66 5.49
CA SER A 54 -24.33 27.20 6.09
C SER A 54 -25.30 26.11 6.59
N VAL A 55 -26.17 26.48 7.53
CA VAL A 55 -27.30 25.65 7.99
C VAL A 55 -28.18 25.22 6.81
N GLU A 56 -28.38 26.11 5.84
CA GLU A 56 -29.19 25.84 4.65
C GLU A 56 -28.57 24.73 3.80
N GLN A 57 -27.27 24.81 3.53
CA GLN A 57 -26.54 23.78 2.77
C GLN A 57 -26.65 22.41 3.45
N LEU A 58 -26.44 22.35 4.77
CA LEU A 58 -26.56 21.12 5.54
C LEU A 58 -28.00 20.58 5.56
N SER A 59 -29.01 21.45 5.64
CA SER A 59 -30.42 21.05 5.68
C SER A 59 -30.90 20.56 4.30
N SER A 60 -30.38 21.12 3.21
CA SER A 60 -30.71 20.72 1.84
C SER A 60 -29.93 19.51 1.33
N LEU A 61 -28.83 19.14 2.00
CA LEU A 61 -27.88 18.14 1.51
C LEU A 61 -28.56 16.82 1.16
N TRP A 62 -29.38 16.29 2.07
CA TRP A 62 -30.01 14.98 1.89
C TRP A 62 -31.04 14.97 0.76
N GLY A 63 -31.92 15.97 0.72
CA GLY A 63 -32.88 16.11 -0.39
C GLY A 63 -32.19 16.28 -1.74
N GLY A 64 -31.03 16.95 -1.78
CA GLY A 64 -30.19 17.04 -2.97
C GLY A 64 -29.63 15.69 -3.41
N LEU A 65 -29.16 14.86 -2.46
CA LEU A 65 -28.69 13.51 -2.75
C LEU A 65 -29.81 12.61 -3.28
N GLU A 66 -30.99 12.59 -2.64
CA GLU A 66 -32.10 11.77 -3.12
C GLU A 66 -32.64 12.23 -4.48
N SER A 67 -32.64 13.54 -4.75
CA SER A 67 -33.03 14.07 -6.05
C SER A 67 -32.08 13.67 -7.18
N GLN A 68 -30.80 13.43 -6.88
CA GLN A 68 -29.78 13.08 -7.88
C GLN A 68 -29.59 11.56 -8.01
N MET A 69 -29.58 10.85 -6.89
CA MET A 69 -29.20 9.45 -6.78
C MET A 69 -30.40 8.51 -6.60
N GLY A 70 -31.62 9.04 -6.53
CA GLY A 70 -32.83 8.27 -6.21
C GLY A 70 -32.98 8.06 -4.70
N LYS A 71 -33.99 7.29 -4.28
CA LYS A 71 -34.25 7.11 -2.84
C LYS A 71 -33.10 6.41 -2.13
N TYR A 72 -32.84 6.83 -0.89
CA TYR A 72 -31.91 6.13 -0.02
C TYR A 72 -32.43 4.73 0.32
N SER A 73 -31.52 3.75 0.28
CA SER A 73 -31.80 2.33 0.57
C SER A 73 -31.19 1.91 1.90
N SER A 74 -29.86 2.05 2.04
CA SER A 74 -29.11 1.56 3.20
C SER A 74 -27.74 2.26 3.32
N ASN A 75 -27.06 2.06 4.44
CA ASN A 75 -25.64 2.38 4.58
C ASN A 75 -24.84 1.16 5.05
N GLY A 76 -23.56 1.12 4.70
CA GLY A 76 -22.58 0.17 5.22
C GLY A 76 -22.17 0.47 6.66
N GLY A 77 -21.25 -0.33 7.19
CA GLY A 77 -20.62 -0.08 8.49
C GLY A 77 -19.80 1.21 8.51
N TRP A 78 -19.50 1.70 9.72
CA TRP A 78 -18.56 2.79 9.91
C TRP A 78 -17.14 2.25 9.96
N HIS A 79 -16.25 2.86 9.20
CA HIS A 79 -14.83 2.52 9.10
C HIS A 79 -13.98 3.72 9.49
N ASP A 80 -12.78 3.49 10.01
CA ASP A 80 -11.81 4.55 10.24
C ASP A 80 -11.28 5.12 8.92
N LEU A 81 -10.97 6.42 8.92
CA LEU A 81 -10.26 7.07 7.82
C LEU A 81 -8.76 6.93 8.04
N ASP A 82 -8.09 6.23 7.12
CA ASP A 82 -6.66 5.99 7.18
C ASP A 82 -5.87 7.31 7.25
N GLY A 83 -4.95 7.38 8.22
CA GLY A 83 -4.11 8.57 8.43
C GLY A 83 -4.84 9.80 9.00
N VAL A 84 -6.13 9.69 9.33
CA VAL A 84 -6.93 10.78 9.89
C VAL A 84 -7.47 10.36 11.27
N PRO A 85 -6.79 10.74 12.37
CA PRO A 85 -7.29 10.48 13.71
C PRO A 85 -8.71 11.03 13.90
N GLY A 86 -9.61 10.25 14.51
CA GLY A 86 -11.01 10.66 14.71
C GLY A 86 -11.85 10.75 13.43
N GLY A 87 -11.26 10.39 12.28
CA GLY A 87 -11.95 10.31 11.00
C GLY A 87 -12.68 8.98 10.83
N LYS A 88 -13.93 9.04 10.39
CA LYS A 88 -14.80 7.90 10.14
C LYS A 88 -15.50 8.08 8.79
N TRP A 89 -15.83 6.97 8.13
CA TRP A 89 -16.60 6.99 6.90
C TRP A 89 -17.53 5.79 6.75
N CYS A 90 -18.57 5.93 5.95
CA CYS A 90 -19.42 4.82 5.51
C CYS A 90 -19.95 5.06 4.09
N ASN A 91 -20.27 3.98 3.37
CA ASN A 91 -20.94 4.07 2.09
C ASN A 91 -22.46 4.14 2.26
N LEU A 92 -23.07 5.09 1.56
CA LEU A 92 -24.51 5.28 1.46
C LEU A 92 -24.99 4.74 0.12
N SER A 93 -25.98 3.87 0.14
CA SER A 93 -26.59 3.26 -1.04
C SER A 93 -27.91 3.92 -1.36
N PHE A 94 -28.06 4.36 -2.62
CA PHE A 94 -29.28 4.92 -3.20
C PHE A 94 -29.69 4.08 -4.42
N GLU A 95 -30.91 4.27 -4.92
CA GLU A 95 -31.45 3.52 -6.07
C GLU A 95 -30.54 3.55 -7.31
N ASN A 96 -29.85 4.67 -7.57
CA ASN A 96 -29.04 4.88 -8.78
C ASN A 96 -27.52 4.90 -8.51
N GLY A 97 -27.05 4.52 -7.33
CA GLY A 97 -25.62 4.42 -7.04
C GLY A 97 -25.24 4.56 -5.56
N LYS A 98 -23.93 4.64 -5.30
CA LYS A 98 -23.35 4.81 -3.96
C LYS A 98 -22.53 6.10 -3.87
N VAL A 99 -22.43 6.65 -2.66
CA VAL A 99 -21.51 7.74 -2.28
C VAL A 99 -20.96 7.46 -0.87
N SER A 100 -19.80 8.00 -0.51
CA SER A 100 -19.29 7.92 0.87
C SER A 100 -19.62 9.17 1.66
N LEU A 101 -20.04 8.99 2.90
CA LEU A 101 -20.07 10.03 3.92
C LEU A 101 -18.84 9.89 4.82
N MET A 102 -18.08 10.98 4.95
CA MET A 102 -16.88 11.07 5.79
C MET A 102 -17.10 12.14 6.87
N THR A 103 -16.71 11.83 8.10
CA THR A 103 -16.80 12.73 9.26
C THR A 103 -15.50 12.69 10.03
N VAL A 104 -15.02 13.84 10.52
CA VAL A 104 -13.87 13.92 11.42
C VAL A 104 -14.30 14.62 12.69
N PHE A 105 -14.02 14.02 13.84
CA PHE A 105 -14.30 14.61 15.14
C PHE A 105 -13.01 15.08 15.81
N ASP A 106 -13.04 16.27 16.41
CA ASP A 106 -11.94 16.75 17.25
C ASP A 106 -12.00 16.16 18.68
N SER A 107 -11.04 16.54 19.51
CA SER A 107 -10.96 16.07 20.91
C SER A 107 -12.14 16.50 21.78
N ASP A 108 -12.88 17.53 21.39
CA ASP A 108 -14.07 18.03 22.10
C ASP A 108 -15.37 17.41 21.55
N GLY A 109 -15.26 16.47 20.61
CA GLY A 109 -16.39 15.81 19.96
C GLY A 109 -17.15 16.71 18.99
N LYS A 110 -16.52 17.80 18.51
CA LYS A 110 -17.07 18.65 17.45
C LYS A 110 -16.68 18.10 16.08
N ILE A 111 -17.53 18.35 15.09
CA ILE A 111 -17.29 17.98 13.70
C ILE A 111 -16.24 18.95 13.14
N ALA A 112 -15.02 18.47 12.97
CA ALA A 112 -13.89 19.18 12.36
C ALA A 112 -13.78 18.92 10.84
N GLY A 113 -14.50 17.92 10.34
CA GLY A 113 -14.62 17.64 8.91
C GLY A 113 -15.91 16.91 8.57
N LEU A 114 -16.55 17.28 7.46
CA LEU A 114 -17.74 16.61 6.94
C LEU A 114 -17.70 16.66 5.42
N GLN A 115 -17.76 15.50 4.77
CA GLN A 115 -17.62 15.41 3.32
C GLN A 115 -18.50 14.29 2.73
N ILE A 116 -19.07 14.57 1.54
CA ILE A 116 -19.63 13.56 0.65
C ILE A 116 -18.70 13.43 -0.55
N ALA A 117 -18.32 12.19 -0.89
CA ALA A 117 -17.38 11.89 -1.96
C ALA A 117 -17.87 10.72 -2.83
N PRO A 118 -17.28 10.47 -4.01
CA PRO A 118 -17.42 9.18 -4.69
C PRO A 118 -17.20 8.02 -3.71
N PRO A 119 -17.86 6.87 -3.92
CA PRO A 119 -17.79 5.76 -2.98
C PRO A 119 -16.34 5.29 -2.87
N LEU A 120 -15.80 5.38 -1.66
CA LEU A 120 -14.59 4.71 -1.26
C LEU A 120 -14.83 3.20 -1.42
N PRO A 121 -13.79 2.45 -1.83
CA PRO A 121 -13.89 1.00 -1.87
C PRO A 121 -14.29 0.54 -0.47
N GLU A 122 -15.45 -0.13 -0.34
CA GLU A 122 -15.75 -0.83 0.91
C GLU A 122 -14.52 -1.69 1.18
N PRO A 123 -13.95 -1.67 2.41
CA PRO A 123 -13.07 -2.76 2.76
C PRO A 123 -13.88 -3.99 2.39
N ALA A 124 -13.27 -4.90 1.63
CA ALA A 124 -13.93 -6.13 1.31
C ALA A 124 -14.59 -6.59 2.63
N PRO A 125 -15.82 -7.15 2.61
CA PRO A 125 -16.20 -7.99 3.72
C PRO A 125 -14.98 -8.87 4.02
N ASP A 126 -14.82 -9.34 5.25
CA ASP A 126 -13.85 -10.42 5.47
C ASP A 126 -14.32 -11.65 4.65
N GLU A 127 -14.24 -11.57 3.31
CA GLU A 127 -14.52 -12.55 2.28
C GLU A 127 -13.31 -13.44 2.37
N GLU A 128 -13.42 -14.40 3.30
CA GLU A 128 -12.73 -15.67 3.22
C GLU A 128 -11.21 -15.57 3.00
N PHE A 129 -10.53 -14.72 3.76
CA PHE A 129 -9.26 -15.12 4.37
C PHE A 129 -9.50 -15.61 5.81
N SER A 130 -10.65 -16.25 6.11
CA SER A 130 -10.80 -17.03 7.35
C SER A 130 -9.69 -18.07 7.49
N ASP A 131 -9.14 -18.50 6.35
CA ASP A 131 -8.01 -19.40 6.31
C ASP A 131 -6.75 -18.77 6.90
N ILE A 132 -6.39 -17.48 6.79
CA ILE A 132 -5.07 -17.05 7.33
C ILE A 132 -4.94 -17.15 8.86
N HIS A 133 -6.06 -17.06 9.58
CA HIS A 133 -6.08 -17.29 11.02
C HIS A 133 -6.17 -18.78 11.37
N GLU A 134 -6.81 -19.62 10.54
CA GLU A 134 -6.78 -21.09 10.66
C GLU A 134 -5.46 -21.71 10.14
N LEU A 135 -4.72 -21.02 9.26
CA LEU A 135 -3.41 -21.37 8.72
C LEU A 135 -2.31 -21.25 9.78
N ALA A 136 -2.58 -20.59 10.92
CA ALA A 136 -1.64 -20.46 12.03
C ALA A 136 -1.29 -21.82 12.67
N GLU A 137 -2.09 -22.86 12.43
CA GLU A 137 -1.76 -24.25 12.76
C GLU A 137 -0.85 -24.86 11.67
N GLY A 138 0.40 -24.40 11.56
CA GLY A 138 1.31 -25.01 10.59
C GLY A 138 2.68 -24.36 10.45
N TRP A 139 2.86 -23.15 10.96
CA TRP A 139 4.12 -22.42 10.88
C TRP A 139 4.41 -21.66 12.18
N GLU A 140 5.63 -21.12 12.27
CA GLU A 140 6.08 -20.23 13.33
C GLU A 140 6.85 -19.06 12.72
N GLU A 141 6.82 -17.91 13.40
CA GLU A 141 7.63 -16.74 13.02
C GLU A 141 8.83 -16.60 13.96
N LYS A 142 10.00 -16.31 13.38
CA LYS A 142 11.23 -15.99 14.10
C LYS A 142 11.66 -14.58 13.75
N GLU A 143 11.87 -13.77 14.78
CA GLU A 143 12.46 -12.45 14.63
C GLU A 143 13.96 -12.58 14.35
N LEU A 144 14.43 -11.87 13.32
CA LEU A 144 15.79 -11.86 12.83
C LEU A 144 16.20 -10.43 12.47
N ALA A 145 17.39 -10.28 11.91
CA ALA A 145 17.79 -9.04 11.25
C ALA A 145 18.69 -9.32 10.05
N VAL A 146 18.39 -8.69 8.92
CA VAL A 146 19.30 -8.61 7.77
C VAL A 146 20.33 -7.53 8.06
N HIS A 147 21.61 -7.85 7.89
CA HIS A 147 22.71 -6.91 8.10
C HIS A 147 23.37 -6.58 6.78
N THR A 148 23.37 -5.29 6.41
CA THR A 148 23.96 -4.82 5.16
C THR A 148 24.88 -3.65 5.46
N GLY A 149 26.18 -3.93 5.47
CA GLY A 149 27.19 -3.00 5.96
C GLY A 149 26.90 -2.58 7.41
N LYS A 150 26.63 -1.29 7.63
CA LYS A 150 26.29 -0.73 8.95
C LYS A 150 24.80 -0.81 9.29
N PHE A 151 23.95 -1.18 8.34
CA PHE A 151 22.51 -1.16 8.50
C PHE A 151 22.01 -2.50 9.04
N LYS A 152 21.08 -2.42 10.00
CA LYS A 152 20.43 -3.57 10.61
C LYS A 152 18.94 -3.45 10.37
N LEU A 153 18.42 -4.29 9.48
CA LEU A 153 17.03 -4.28 9.04
C LEU A 153 16.25 -5.33 9.83
N PRO A 154 15.20 -4.94 10.58
CA PRO A 154 14.30 -5.91 11.20
C PRO A 154 13.81 -6.91 10.17
N ALA A 155 13.87 -8.19 10.51
CA ALA A 155 13.46 -9.26 9.62
C ALA A 155 12.64 -10.30 10.35
N ARG A 156 11.85 -11.04 9.59
CA ARG A 156 11.05 -12.13 10.10
C ARG A 156 11.10 -13.31 9.15
N LEU A 157 11.45 -14.46 9.71
CA LEU A 157 11.40 -15.73 9.02
C LEU A 157 10.13 -16.47 9.44
N THR A 158 9.24 -16.71 8.49
CA THR A 158 8.07 -17.58 8.66
C THR A 158 8.48 -18.98 8.20
N VAL A 159 8.45 -19.97 9.10
CA VAL A 159 8.86 -21.34 8.78
C VAL A 159 7.73 -22.33 9.04
N PRO A 160 7.53 -23.35 8.17
CA PRO A 160 6.67 -24.47 8.48
C PRO A 160 7.15 -25.20 9.74
N ARG A 161 6.24 -25.58 10.63
CA ARG A 161 6.58 -26.34 11.84
C ARG A 161 7.19 -27.70 11.47
N GLN A 162 8.13 -28.16 12.30
CA GLN A 162 8.73 -29.51 12.23
C GLN A 162 9.47 -29.84 10.93
N LYS A 163 9.90 -28.83 10.16
CA LYS A 163 10.77 -29.02 8.99
C LYS A 163 12.14 -28.37 9.23
N ALA A 164 13.19 -29.09 8.87
CA ALA A 164 14.56 -28.58 8.93
C ALA A 164 14.82 -27.63 7.74
N PRO A 165 15.60 -26.55 7.91
CA PRO A 165 15.86 -25.57 6.84
C PRO A 165 16.39 -26.18 5.53
N ASP A 166 17.33 -27.13 5.63
CA ASP A 166 17.92 -27.86 4.48
C ASP A 166 16.88 -28.66 3.67
N SER A 167 15.78 -29.06 4.32
CA SER A 167 14.73 -29.87 3.70
C SER A 167 13.69 -29.07 2.89
N ILE A 168 13.69 -27.74 2.98
CA ILE A 168 12.66 -26.87 2.35
C ILE A 168 13.28 -25.67 1.62
N PRO A 169 12.62 -25.12 0.58
CA PRO A 169 13.04 -23.86 -0.01
C PRO A 169 12.67 -22.68 0.90
N VAL A 170 13.39 -21.57 0.72
CA VAL A 170 13.06 -20.26 1.29
C VAL A 170 12.82 -19.22 0.20
N LEU A 171 11.78 -18.42 0.40
CA LEU A 171 11.44 -17.28 -0.44
C LEU A 171 11.83 -16.00 0.29
N ILE A 172 12.60 -15.13 -0.35
CA ILE A 172 12.94 -13.80 0.16
C ILE A 172 12.07 -12.79 -0.57
N LEU A 173 11.30 -11.99 0.17
CA LEU A 173 10.40 -11.01 -0.44
C LEU A 173 11.11 -9.65 -0.60
N VAL A 174 11.13 -9.14 -1.82
CA VAL A 174 11.81 -7.88 -2.21
C VAL A 174 10.78 -6.85 -2.66
N HIS A 175 10.68 -5.78 -1.88
CA HIS A 175 9.65 -4.73 -1.97
C HIS A 175 9.62 -3.97 -3.30
N GLY A 176 8.50 -3.32 -3.56
CA GLY A 176 8.35 -2.26 -4.55
C GLY A 176 9.07 -0.96 -4.17
N SER A 177 8.75 0.10 -4.91
CA SER A 177 9.32 1.44 -4.72
C SER A 177 8.84 2.11 -3.43
N GLY A 178 9.67 2.99 -2.87
CA GLY A 178 9.36 3.73 -1.65
C GLY A 178 9.77 3.03 -0.35
N PRO A 179 9.53 3.67 0.81
CA PRO A 179 9.90 3.16 2.14
C PRO A 179 8.85 2.16 2.65
N ASN A 180 8.94 0.91 2.21
CA ASN A 180 8.00 -0.14 2.59
C ASN A 180 8.46 -0.93 3.83
N ASP A 181 7.51 -1.31 4.68
CA ASP A 181 7.73 -2.27 5.77
C ASP A 181 7.80 -3.71 5.23
N MET A 182 8.21 -4.66 6.08
CA MET A 182 8.34 -6.08 5.70
C MET A 182 7.04 -6.77 5.28
N ASP A 183 5.89 -6.15 5.55
CA ASP A 183 4.55 -6.63 5.18
C ASP A 183 4.11 -6.10 3.80
N GLU A 184 4.87 -5.15 3.22
CA GLU A 184 4.49 -4.36 2.06
C GLU A 184 3.07 -3.76 2.23
N THR A 185 2.89 -3.08 3.37
CA THR A 185 1.59 -2.55 3.79
C THR A 185 1.12 -1.43 2.87
N LEU A 186 -0.04 -1.63 2.22
CA LEU A 186 -0.73 -0.61 1.43
C LEU A 186 -2.20 -0.51 1.86
N GLY A 187 -2.48 0.47 2.73
CA GLY A 187 -3.78 0.60 3.39
C GLY A 187 -4.07 -0.67 4.22
N PRO A 188 -5.20 -1.37 3.99
CA PRO A 188 -5.51 -2.61 4.70
C PRO A 188 -4.71 -3.83 4.19
N ASN A 189 -4.10 -3.73 3.01
CA ASN A 189 -3.45 -4.87 2.35
C ASN A 189 -2.05 -5.09 2.92
N LYS A 190 -1.70 -6.35 3.19
CA LYS A 190 -0.37 -6.77 3.67
C LYS A 190 0.16 -7.90 2.79
N LEU A 191 0.42 -7.58 1.53
CA LEU A 191 0.72 -8.54 0.47
C LEU A 191 1.80 -9.55 0.88
N PHE A 192 2.92 -9.06 1.43
CA PHE A 192 4.05 -9.92 1.79
C PHE A 192 3.74 -10.81 3.00
N LYS A 193 2.96 -10.32 3.95
CA LYS A 193 2.53 -11.12 5.10
C LYS A 193 1.61 -12.25 4.67
N GLU A 194 0.68 -11.99 3.76
CA GLU A 194 -0.24 -13.00 3.22
C GLU A 194 0.50 -14.05 2.40
N ILE A 195 1.46 -13.65 1.56
CA ILE A 195 2.36 -14.57 0.84
C ILE A 195 3.12 -15.45 1.83
N ALA A 196 3.69 -14.88 2.90
CA ALA A 196 4.41 -15.65 3.92
C ALA A 196 3.54 -16.73 4.57
N ALA A 197 2.35 -16.36 5.05
CA ALA A 197 1.43 -17.31 5.66
C ALA A 197 1.02 -18.44 4.68
N ALA A 198 0.64 -18.07 3.45
CA ALA A 198 0.15 -19.01 2.44
C ALA A 198 1.24 -19.99 1.96
N MET A 199 2.48 -19.52 1.82
CA MET A 199 3.62 -20.35 1.39
C MET A 199 4.14 -21.23 2.52
N SER A 200 4.21 -20.69 3.75
CA SER A 200 4.63 -21.47 4.92
C SER A 200 3.66 -22.58 5.27
N HIS A 201 2.35 -22.36 5.13
CA HIS A 201 1.40 -23.45 5.24
C HIS A 201 1.60 -24.54 4.17
N ARG A 202 2.04 -24.17 2.96
CA ARG A 202 2.39 -25.12 1.89
C ARG A 202 3.79 -25.72 2.03
N GLY A 203 4.46 -25.48 3.16
CA GLY A 203 5.75 -26.10 3.46
C GLY A 203 6.97 -25.37 2.91
N ILE A 204 6.87 -24.07 2.61
CA ILE A 204 7.93 -23.21 2.09
C ILE A 204 8.25 -22.11 3.11
N ALA A 205 9.51 -21.94 3.48
CA ALA A 205 9.91 -20.85 4.37
C ALA A 205 9.85 -19.50 3.65
N VAL A 206 9.58 -18.42 4.38
CA VAL A 206 9.56 -17.06 3.81
C VAL A 206 10.28 -16.09 4.71
N LEU A 207 11.30 -15.42 4.18
CA LEU A 207 12.05 -14.36 4.84
C LEU A 207 11.57 -12.99 4.33
N ARG A 208 11.14 -12.15 5.26
CA ARG A 208 10.70 -10.77 5.02
C ARG A 208 11.55 -9.84 5.87
N TYR A 209 11.80 -8.62 5.41
CA TYR A 209 12.62 -7.64 6.13
C TYR A 209 12.11 -6.24 5.87
N ASP A 210 12.30 -5.31 6.79
CA ASP A 210 11.96 -3.92 6.55
C ASP A 210 12.97 -3.33 5.57
N LYS A 211 12.50 -2.56 4.59
CA LYS A 211 13.40 -1.91 3.64
C LYS A 211 14.26 -0.87 4.36
N ARG A 212 15.53 -0.70 3.97
CA ARG A 212 16.41 0.27 4.63
C ARG A 212 15.88 1.70 4.61
N THR A 213 15.16 2.09 3.56
CA THR A 213 14.53 3.41 3.44
C THR A 213 13.35 3.58 4.40
N TYR A 214 12.66 2.51 4.80
CA TYR A 214 11.63 2.53 5.85
C TYR A 214 12.25 2.71 7.25
N VAL A 215 13.34 1.99 7.54
CA VAL A 215 13.99 2.03 8.85
C VAL A 215 14.77 3.33 9.08
N TYR A 216 15.46 3.84 8.06
CA TYR A 216 16.45 4.92 8.21
C TYR A 216 16.12 6.21 7.45
N GLY A 217 15.09 6.22 6.60
CA GLY A 217 14.76 7.38 5.76
C GLY A 217 15.94 7.83 4.91
N GLU A 218 16.24 9.13 4.91
CA GLU A 218 17.37 9.72 4.17
C GLU A 218 18.73 9.12 4.56
N LYS A 219 18.88 8.60 5.79
CA LYS A 219 20.14 8.00 6.26
C LYS A 219 20.41 6.60 5.70
N ALA A 220 19.50 6.06 4.89
CA ALA A 220 19.60 4.75 4.26
C ALA A 220 20.68 4.68 3.17
N PHE A 221 21.15 5.82 2.68
CA PHE A 221 22.16 5.93 1.64
C PHE A 221 23.50 6.40 2.20
N ALA A 222 24.60 5.98 1.58
CA ALA A 222 25.93 6.51 1.91
C ALA A 222 26.01 8.01 1.63
N ASN A 223 25.42 8.46 0.52
CA ASN A 223 25.21 9.85 0.16
C ASN A 223 23.72 10.11 -0.10
N PRO A 224 22.99 10.81 0.79
CA PRO A 224 21.57 11.11 0.59
C PRO A 224 21.27 11.96 -0.64
N GLU A 225 22.25 12.70 -1.18
CA GLU A 225 22.11 13.48 -2.41
C GLU A 225 22.28 12.62 -3.68
N GLU A 226 22.85 11.42 -3.54
CA GLU A 226 23.13 10.50 -4.63
C GLU A 226 22.66 9.07 -4.31
N PRO A 227 21.36 8.86 -3.99
CA PRO A 227 20.83 7.53 -3.78
C PRO A 227 21.06 6.63 -4.99
N THR A 228 21.30 5.35 -4.73
CA THR A 228 21.48 4.32 -5.77
C THR A 228 20.45 3.21 -5.60
N ILE A 229 20.07 2.57 -6.70
CA ILE A 229 19.12 1.46 -6.64
C ILE A 229 19.77 0.22 -6.00
N GLU A 230 21.08 0.08 -6.13
CA GLU A 230 21.85 -0.97 -5.50
C GLU A 230 21.74 -0.89 -3.99
N GLU A 231 21.94 0.30 -3.43
CA GLU A 231 21.70 0.54 -2.01
C GLU A 231 20.22 0.35 -1.64
N GLU A 232 19.27 0.89 -2.42
CA GLU A 232 17.86 0.81 -2.05
C GLU A 232 17.31 -0.63 -2.07
N CYS A 233 17.82 -1.50 -2.95
CA CYS A 233 17.19 -2.77 -3.29
C CYS A 233 18.18 -3.94 -3.33
N THR A 234 19.22 -3.86 -4.17
CA THR A 234 20.06 -5.01 -4.52
C THR A 234 20.87 -5.55 -3.33
N ASP A 235 21.56 -4.66 -2.62
CA ASP A 235 22.48 -5.04 -1.53
C ASP A 235 21.74 -5.72 -0.37
N ASP A 236 20.55 -5.21 -0.04
CA ASP A 236 19.71 -5.77 1.03
C ASP A 236 19.17 -7.15 0.65
N ALA A 237 18.76 -7.33 -0.61
CA ALA A 237 18.27 -8.62 -1.10
C ALA A 237 19.37 -9.69 -1.09
N LEU A 238 20.58 -9.35 -1.52
CA LEU A 238 21.74 -10.25 -1.45
C LEU A 238 22.14 -10.55 0.00
N SER A 239 22.09 -9.56 0.89
CA SER A 239 22.34 -9.76 2.33
C SER A 239 21.29 -10.67 2.97
N ALA A 240 20.03 -10.57 2.53
CA ALA A 240 18.97 -11.48 2.96
C ALA A 240 19.20 -12.91 2.44
N ALA A 241 19.75 -13.07 1.24
CA ALA A 241 20.17 -14.37 0.71
C ALA A 241 21.32 -14.98 1.52
N SER A 242 22.34 -14.19 1.87
CA SER A 242 23.41 -14.64 2.76
C SER A 242 22.90 -15.01 4.16
N LEU A 243 21.91 -14.28 4.68
CA LEU A 243 21.26 -14.65 5.95
C LEU A 243 20.54 -16.00 5.82
N ALA A 244 19.77 -16.21 4.75
CA ALA A 244 19.10 -17.48 4.49
C ALA A 244 20.08 -18.66 4.40
N ASP A 245 21.18 -18.51 3.66
CA ASP A 245 22.24 -19.52 3.57
C ASP A 245 22.82 -19.83 4.98
N SER A 246 23.11 -18.79 5.78
CA SER A 246 23.64 -18.96 7.14
C SER A 246 22.68 -19.69 8.10
N LEU A 247 21.39 -19.71 7.78
CA LEU A 247 20.35 -20.44 8.52
C LEU A 247 20.20 -21.90 8.03
N GLY A 248 20.97 -22.31 7.02
CA GLY A 248 21.02 -23.67 6.49
C GLY A 248 20.03 -23.94 5.36
N PHE A 249 19.50 -22.92 4.69
CA PHE A 249 18.66 -23.13 3.50
C PHE A 249 19.53 -23.40 2.27
N GLU A 250 19.34 -24.55 1.63
CA GLU A 250 20.08 -24.93 0.40
C GLU A 250 19.35 -24.54 -0.89
N ARG A 251 18.12 -24.04 -0.79
CA ARG A 251 17.28 -23.66 -1.93
C ARG A 251 16.68 -22.28 -1.70
N ILE A 252 17.30 -21.24 -2.25
CA ILE A 252 17.00 -19.84 -1.97
C ILE A 252 16.45 -19.17 -3.22
N PHE A 253 15.25 -18.61 -3.12
CA PHE A 253 14.62 -17.88 -4.22
C PHE A 253 14.23 -16.48 -3.75
N ILE A 254 14.23 -15.51 -4.66
CA ILE A 254 13.64 -14.19 -4.40
C ILE A 254 12.29 -14.05 -5.09
N ILE A 255 11.32 -13.44 -4.41
CA ILE A 255 10.10 -12.90 -5.02
C ILE A 255 10.21 -11.38 -4.96
N GLY A 256 10.37 -10.76 -6.13
CA GLY A 256 10.26 -9.32 -6.24
C GLY A 256 8.84 -8.89 -6.55
N HIS A 257 8.40 -7.76 -5.99
CA HIS A 257 7.19 -7.05 -6.40
C HIS A 257 7.52 -5.68 -7.01
N SER A 258 6.86 -5.31 -8.12
CA SER A 258 7.01 -4.01 -8.77
C SER A 258 8.49 -3.64 -9.02
N LEU A 259 9.05 -2.62 -8.38
CA LEU A 259 10.47 -2.27 -8.46
C LEU A 259 11.38 -3.47 -8.12
N GLY A 260 11.11 -4.19 -7.02
CA GLY A 260 11.87 -5.38 -6.63
C GLY A 260 11.76 -6.50 -7.66
N ALA A 261 10.63 -6.61 -8.37
CA ALA A 261 10.47 -7.55 -9.49
C ALA A 261 11.28 -7.11 -10.71
N GLY A 262 11.28 -5.82 -11.02
CA GLY A 262 12.09 -5.23 -12.08
C GLY A 262 13.59 -5.39 -11.83
N MET A 263 14.02 -5.37 -10.56
CA MET A 263 15.41 -5.56 -10.15
C MET A 263 15.80 -7.02 -9.93
N ALA A 264 14.85 -7.96 -9.83
CA ALA A 264 15.15 -9.36 -9.55
C ALA A 264 16.18 -10.00 -10.53
N PRO A 265 16.14 -9.75 -11.85
CA PRO A 265 17.17 -10.24 -12.75
C PRO A 265 18.55 -9.64 -12.49
N TYR A 266 18.61 -8.34 -12.14
CA TYR A 266 19.86 -7.68 -11.79
C TYR A 266 20.44 -8.26 -10.50
N ILE A 267 19.60 -8.47 -9.47
CA ILE A 267 20.00 -9.12 -8.22
C ILE A 267 20.60 -10.51 -8.49
N ALA A 268 19.93 -11.33 -9.30
CA ALA A 268 20.44 -12.66 -9.67
C ALA A 268 21.75 -12.62 -10.47
N ALA A 269 21.96 -11.58 -11.29
CA ALA A 269 23.22 -11.40 -12.01
C ALA A 269 24.35 -10.88 -11.11
N SER A 270 24.01 -10.13 -10.06
CA SER A 270 24.94 -9.60 -9.06
C SER A 270 25.28 -10.58 -7.93
N ASP A 271 24.56 -11.70 -7.84
CA ASP A 271 24.87 -12.80 -6.91
C ASP A 271 26.15 -13.54 -7.35
N THR A 272 27.30 -13.04 -6.92
CA THR A 272 28.60 -13.64 -7.23
C THR A 272 28.91 -14.90 -6.42
N ASP A 273 28.24 -15.06 -5.28
CA ASP A 273 28.41 -16.20 -4.38
C ASP A 273 27.58 -17.40 -4.83
N GLY A 274 26.62 -17.20 -5.73
CA GLY A 274 25.79 -18.25 -6.32
C GLY A 274 24.78 -18.83 -5.32
N LEU A 275 24.28 -17.98 -4.42
CA LEU A 275 23.33 -18.35 -3.37
C LEU A 275 21.91 -18.55 -3.90
N LEU A 276 21.53 -17.87 -4.98
CA LEU A 276 20.17 -17.87 -5.51
C LEU A 276 19.94 -19.01 -6.52
N ASP A 277 18.89 -19.80 -6.28
CA ASP A 277 18.43 -20.88 -7.16
C ASP A 277 17.37 -20.44 -8.16
N GLY A 278 16.81 -19.24 -8.00
CA GLY A 278 15.83 -18.72 -8.94
C GLY A 278 15.19 -17.41 -8.50
N ILE A 279 14.49 -16.79 -9.44
CA ILE A 279 13.73 -15.55 -9.21
C ILE A 279 12.26 -15.69 -9.62
N ILE A 280 11.40 -14.99 -8.91
CA ILE A 280 9.98 -14.88 -9.19
C ILE A 280 9.65 -13.38 -9.28
N MET A 281 9.01 -12.98 -10.38
CA MET A 281 8.73 -11.58 -10.69
C MET A 281 7.22 -11.33 -10.65
N LEU A 282 6.76 -10.61 -9.64
CA LEU A 282 5.37 -10.21 -9.46
C LEU A 282 5.16 -8.76 -9.92
N ALA A 283 4.33 -8.55 -10.94
CA ALA A 283 4.04 -7.23 -11.52
C ALA A 283 5.31 -6.43 -11.90
N ALA A 284 6.28 -7.10 -12.54
CA ALA A 284 7.52 -6.45 -12.97
C ALA A 284 7.26 -5.44 -14.09
N PRO A 285 7.78 -4.20 -13.98
CA PRO A 285 7.78 -3.25 -15.09
C PRO A 285 8.76 -3.73 -16.17
N ALA A 286 8.25 -3.94 -17.38
CA ALA A 286 9.06 -4.29 -18.55
C ALA A 286 9.63 -3.06 -19.26
N SER A 287 9.02 -1.90 -19.04
CA SER A 287 9.36 -0.61 -19.63
C SER A 287 10.45 0.12 -18.84
N THR A 288 10.89 1.26 -19.37
CA THR A 288 11.76 2.18 -18.60
C THR A 288 11.03 2.74 -17.38
N MET A 289 11.78 3.24 -16.40
CA MET A 289 11.19 3.90 -15.25
C MET A 289 10.31 5.08 -15.67
N ALA A 290 10.76 5.89 -16.62
CA ALA A 290 10.00 7.02 -17.15
C ALA A 290 8.65 6.60 -17.77
N GLU A 291 8.64 5.57 -18.61
CA GLU A 291 7.40 5.04 -19.21
C GLU A 291 6.46 4.46 -18.15
N THR A 292 7.03 3.73 -17.17
CA THR A 292 6.28 3.14 -16.06
C THR A 292 5.59 4.23 -15.23
N ILE A 293 6.29 5.32 -14.92
CA ILE A 293 5.73 6.45 -14.16
C ILE A 293 4.61 7.13 -14.94
N GLU A 294 4.81 7.43 -16.23
CA GLU A 294 3.76 8.06 -17.06
C GLU A 294 2.53 7.17 -17.15
N HIS A 295 2.71 5.84 -17.30
CA HIS A 295 1.60 4.89 -17.30
C HIS A 295 0.86 4.88 -15.95
N GLN A 296 1.59 4.78 -14.83
CA GLN A 296 0.99 4.80 -13.49
C GLN A 296 0.25 6.11 -13.21
N ILE A 297 0.85 7.26 -13.55
CA ILE A 297 0.20 8.58 -13.43
C ILE A 297 -1.07 8.65 -14.27
N GLY A 298 -1.04 8.10 -15.49
CA GLY A 298 -2.21 8.05 -16.37
C GLY A 298 -3.37 7.24 -15.78
N VAL A 299 -3.08 6.07 -15.20
CA VAL A 299 -4.07 5.21 -14.52
C VAL A 299 -4.59 5.88 -13.25
N LEU A 300 -3.70 6.49 -12.47
CA LEU A 300 -4.02 7.21 -11.23
C LEU A 300 -4.69 8.57 -11.45
N GLY A 301 -4.80 9.04 -12.70
CA GLY A 301 -5.33 10.34 -13.08
C GLY A 301 -6.77 10.63 -12.64
N ASN A 302 -7.53 9.58 -12.31
CA ASN A 302 -8.89 9.70 -11.76
C ASN A 302 -8.93 9.68 -10.22
N ALA A 303 -7.83 9.30 -9.56
CA ALA A 303 -7.71 9.16 -8.11
C ALA A 303 -6.99 10.34 -7.45
N TYR A 304 -6.14 11.06 -8.19
CA TYR A 304 -5.36 12.20 -7.69
C TYR A 304 -5.64 13.48 -8.48
N ASN A 305 -5.49 14.64 -7.83
CA ASN A 305 -5.64 15.91 -8.53
C ASN A 305 -4.40 16.23 -9.37
N ARG A 306 -4.55 17.18 -10.32
CA ARG A 306 -3.46 17.55 -11.25
C ARG A 306 -2.19 18.05 -10.56
N GLU A 307 -2.30 18.70 -9.40
CA GLU A 307 -1.14 19.22 -8.67
C GLU A 307 -0.38 18.08 -7.96
N GLU A 308 -1.08 17.09 -7.43
CA GLU A 308 -0.47 15.89 -6.84
C GLU A 308 0.27 15.06 -7.88
N LEU A 309 -0.35 14.80 -9.03
CA LEU A 309 0.31 14.11 -10.14
C LEU A 309 1.53 14.87 -10.65
N ALA A 310 1.47 16.22 -10.68
CA ALA A 310 2.62 17.04 -11.04
C ALA A 310 3.74 16.96 -9.99
N ARG A 311 3.43 16.88 -8.70
CA ARG A 311 4.42 16.67 -7.63
C ARG A 311 5.07 15.31 -7.73
N ILE A 312 4.28 14.24 -7.89
CA ILE A 312 4.78 12.87 -8.06
C ILE A 312 5.72 12.81 -9.26
N ARG A 313 5.27 13.32 -10.42
CA ARG A 313 6.09 13.40 -11.63
C ARG A 313 7.39 14.17 -11.38
N LYS A 314 7.33 15.31 -10.69
CA LYS A 314 8.51 16.12 -10.39
C LYS A 314 9.51 15.36 -9.51
N THR A 315 9.07 14.70 -8.45
CA THR A 315 9.93 13.91 -7.56
C THR A 315 10.69 12.83 -8.32
N PHE A 316 10.01 12.13 -9.24
CA PHE A 316 10.69 11.12 -10.06
C PHE A 316 11.67 11.72 -11.08
N MET A 317 11.34 12.86 -11.69
CA MET A 317 12.24 13.55 -12.62
C MET A 317 13.47 14.17 -11.95
N GLU A 318 13.44 14.33 -10.61
CA GLU A 318 14.55 14.84 -9.81
C GLU A 318 15.43 13.72 -9.23
N LEU A 319 15.13 12.44 -9.51
CA LEU A 319 15.99 11.33 -9.12
C LEU A 319 17.37 11.45 -9.80
N PRO A 320 18.47 11.12 -9.10
CA PRO A 320 19.80 11.17 -9.69
C PRO A 320 19.90 10.29 -10.92
N GLN A 321 20.64 10.75 -11.93
CA GLN A 321 20.87 10.01 -13.18
C GLN A 321 21.37 8.58 -12.93
N LYS A 322 22.26 8.41 -11.95
CA LYS A 322 22.80 7.10 -11.56
C LYS A 322 21.71 6.15 -11.04
N TYR A 323 20.73 6.66 -10.31
CA TYR A 323 19.59 5.87 -9.85
C TYR A 323 18.76 5.39 -11.04
N ILE A 324 18.46 6.30 -11.98
CA ILE A 324 17.69 5.99 -13.20
C ILE A 324 18.43 4.92 -14.02
N GLU A 325 19.73 5.11 -14.26
CA GLU A 325 20.57 4.15 -15.00
C GLU A 325 20.63 2.77 -14.31
N GLY A 326 20.62 2.75 -12.98
CA GLY A 326 20.56 1.50 -12.22
C GLY A 326 19.22 0.78 -12.40
N VAL A 327 18.09 1.48 -12.37
CA VAL A 327 16.75 0.89 -12.57
C VAL A 327 16.54 0.48 -14.04
N ASP A 328 17.05 1.31 -14.97
CA ASP A 328 16.98 1.12 -16.41
C ASP A 328 18.25 0.46 -16.97
N TYR A 329 18.87 -0.40 -16.17
CA TYR A 329 19.96 -1.27 -16.60
C TYR A 329 19.59 -2.04 -17.89
N ASP A 330 20.58 -2.59 -18.59
CA ASP A 330 20.33 -3.38 -19.81
C ASP A 330 19.64 -4.71 -19.48
N LYS A 331 18.31 -4.65 -19.31
CA LYS A 331 17.43 -5.78 -18.98
C LYS A 331 17.60 -6.90 -20.01
N LYS A 332 17.80 -6.58 -21.30
CA LYS A 332 17.98 -7.60 -22.35
C LYS A 332 19.29 -8.35 -22.18
N ALA A 333 20.39 -7.66 -21.94
CA ALA A 333 21.68 -8.29 -21.73
C ALA A 333 21.70 -9.16 -20.46
N VAL A 334 21.17 -8.65 -19.36
CA VAL A 334 21.09 -9.39 -18.08
C VAL A 334 20.22 -10.64 -18.25
N MET A 335 19.03 -10.51 -18.83
CA MET A 335 18.14 -11.64 -19.07
C MET A 335 18.76 -12.68 -20.01
N ALA A 336 19.47 -12.25 -21.06
CA ALA A 336 20.19 -13.16 -21.94
C ALA A 336 21.27 -13.95 -21.19
N GLY A 337 21.98 -13.30 -20.26
CA GLY A 337 22.97 -13.95 -19.39
C GLY A 337 22.35 -15.01 -18.48
N LEU A 338 21.21 -14.70 -17.84
CA LEU A 338 20.46 -15.65 -17.00
C LEU A 338 19.92 -16.83 -17.82
N CYS A 339 19.35 -16.56 -19.00
CA CYS A 339 18.89 -17.60 -19.94
C CYS A 339 20.03 -18.52 -20.40
N ALA A 340 21.21 -17.98 -20.68
CA ALA A 340 22.38 -18.76 -21.10
C ALA A 340 22.85 -19.73 -20.01
N LYS A 341 22.59 -19.40 -18.73
CA LYS A 341 22.87 -20.26 -17.57
C LYS A 341 21.71 -21.20 -17.22
N ALA A 342 20.60 -21.17 -17.98
CA ALA A 342 19.35 -21.83 -17.64
C ALA A 342 18.84 -21.50 -16.22
N PHE A 343 19.07 -20.25 -15.78
CA PHE A 343 18.68 -19.79 -14.45
C PHE A 343 17.14 -19.80 -14.30
N PRO A 344 16.58 -20.44 -13.25
CA PRO A 344 15.13 -20.53 -13.07
C PRO A 344 14.46 -19.16 -12.86
N MET A 345 13.43 -18.89 -13.65
CA MET A 345 12.68 -17.63 -13.61
C MET A 345 11.18 -17.91 -13.76
N LEU A 346 10.36 -17.33 -12.89
CA LEU A 346 8.89 -17.33 -13.00
C LEU A 346 8.36 -15.90 -13.13
N PHE A 347 7.47 -15.68 -14.08
CA PHE A 347 6.86 -14.37 -14.35
C PHE A 347 5.38 -14.42 -13.99
N LEU A 348 4.97 -13.55 -13.07
CA LEU A 348 3.59 -13.39 -12.62
C LEU A 348 3.15 -11.95 -12.95
N GLN A 349 2.65 -11.76 -14.17
CA GLN A 349 2.09 -10.49 -14.64
C GLN A 349 0.58 -10.61 -14.83
N GLY A 350 -0.16 -9.53 -14.56
CA GLY A 350 -1.56 -9.42 -14.94
C GLY A 350 -1.70 -9.32 -16.46
N GLY A 351 -2.86 -9.69 -16.99
CA GLY A 351 -3.12 -9.71 -18.44
C GLY A 351 -3.09 -8.34 -19.15
N ARG A 352 -2.73 -7.25 -18.44
CA ARG A 352 -2.70 -5.85 -18.92
C ARG A 352 -1.42 -5.07 -18.55
N ASP A 353 -0.40 -5.72 -17.99
CA ASP A 353 0.81 -5.05 -17.45
C ASP A 353 1.97 -5.03 -18.47
N TYR A 354 1.76 -4.51 -19.68
CA TYR A 354 2.78 -4.40 -20.75
C TYR A 354 3.29 -2.98 -20.97
#